data_AF-A0A951I4K5-F1
#
_entry.id   AF-A0A951I4K5-F1
#
_cell.length_a   1.000
_cell.length_b   1.000
_cell.length_c   1.000
_cell.angle_alpha   90.00
_cell.angle_beta   90.00
_cell.angle_gamma   90.00
#
_symmetry.space_group_name_H-M   'P 1'
#
loop_
_entity.id
_entity.type
_entity.pdbx_description
1 polymer ?
#
loop_
_entity_poly.entity_id
_entity_poly.type
_entity_poly.pdbx_seq_one_letter_code
_entity_poly.pdbx_strand_id
1 'polypeptide(L)'
;QIEAVHPGEKPVVGGLSLGSIASVATINAHPSDYAGAILIEGTLYDENPVVRSVNANFCAVFEDLLANGVYYDGQGLPGFKLISQLADVNPTGLSPVPGFPAGFTNHQAFVATMSAPPLSPTTPRPGYQFLAGSVAEDRFFFVNEPLIHDNIAMFVDYVANRTVRDVNCGLAGERTFSNNLNQFNGSVIVFAGGTGFGTGMIDTANLMTSASVTLNFRAEYGHVDHVFSTNHLQEVEHPVLKWLKKL
;
A
#
# COMPACT_ATOMS: atom_id res chain seq x y z
N GLN A 1 18.01 19.64 -10.31
CA GLN A 1 17.96 20.50 -9.12
C GLN A 1 18.64 19.84 -7.93
N ILE A 2 18.36 18.56 -7.61
CA ILE A 2 19.05 17.82 -6.53
C ILE A 2 20.58 17.79 -6.70
N GLU A 3 21.10 17.33 -7.85
CA GLU A 3 22.55 17.30 -8.13
C GLU A 3 23.24 18.67 -8.04
N ALA A 4 22.50 19.75 -8.30
CA ALA A 4 23.06 21.10 -8.21
C ALA A 4 23.25 21.58 -6.76
N VAL A 5 22.51 20.99 -5.82
CA VAL A 5 22.57 21.32 -4.38
C VAL A 5 23.38 20.27 -3.61
N HIS A 6 23.38 19.01 -4.08
CA HIS A 6 24.02 17.86 -3.44
C HIS A 6 24.89 17.07 -4.46
N PRO A 7 26.00 17.65 -4.94
CA PRO A 7 26.79 17.04 -6.01
C PRO A 7 27.44 15.72 -5.56
N GLY A 8 27.19 14.64 -6.30
CA GLY A 8 27.73 13.31 -6.02
C GLY A 8 27.10 12.57 -4.83
N GLU A 9 26.10 13.15 -4.16
CA GLU A 9 25.34 12.45 -3.12
C GLU A 9 24.26 11.58 -3.76
N LYS A 10 24.20 10.30 -3.38
CA LYS A 10 23.15 9.40 -3.87
C LYS A 10 21.84 9.69 -3.17
N PRO A 11 20.71 9.83 -3.90
CA PRO A 11 19.42 10.08 -3.28
C PRO A 11 18.89 8.86 -2.52
N VAL A 12 17.89 9.11 -1.67
CA VAL A 12 17.01 8.09 -1.11
C VAL A 12 15.74 8.03 -1.95
N VAL A 13 15.27 6.82 -2.25
CA VAL A 13 13.94 6.58 -2.85
C VAL A 13 12.96 6.08 -1.82
N GLY A 14 11.69 6.32 -2.01
CA GLY A 14 10.69 5.80 -1.09
C GLY A 14 9.28 6.26 -1.36
N GLY A 15 8.36 5.70 -0.60
CA GLY A 15 6.97 6.14 -0.61
C GLY A 15 6.04 5.16 0.07
N LEU A 16 4.75 5.53 0.07
CA LEU A 16 3.64 4.70 0.51
C LEU A 16 3.12 3.85 -0.65
N SER A 17 2.74 2.59 -0.39
CA SER A 17 1.98 1.75 -1.32
C SER A 17 2.66 1.61 -2.68
N LEU A 18 2.04 2.12 -3.75
CA LEU A 18 2.64 2.13 -5.08
C LEU A 18 3.99 2.86 -5.12
N GLY A 19 4.21 3.87 -4.28
CA GLY A 19 5.51 4.51 -4.11
C GLY A 19 6.57 3.58 -3.52
N SER A 20 6.20 2.77 -2.51
CA SER A 20 7.07 1.72 -1.95
C SER A 20 7.40 0.66 -3.00
N ILE A 21 6.38 0.21 -3.72
CA ILE A 21 6.50 -0.77 -4.83
C ILE A 21 7.42 -0.25 -5.93
N ALA A 22 7.24 1.00 -6.37
CA ALA A 22 8.10 1.64 -7.36
C ALA A 22 9.54 1.79 -6.84
N SER A 23 9.72 2.07 -5.54
CA SER A 23 11.04 2.13 -4.92
C SER A 23 11.74 0.77 -4.94
N VAL A 24 11.03 -0.32 -4.62
CA VAL A 24 11.54 -1.70 -4.73
C VAL A 24 11.98 -2.00 -6.16
N ALA A 25 11.12 -1.72 -7.15
CA ALA A 25 11.46 -1.93 -8.56
C ALA A 25 12.68 -1.09 -9.01
N THR A 26 12.78 0.13 -8.49
CA THR A 26 13.86 1.08 -8.79
C THR A 26 15.20 0.59 -8.25
N ILE A 27 15.30 0.21 -6.97
CA ILE A 27 16.54 -0.32 -6.39
C ILE A 27 16.90 -1.70 -6.95
N ASN A 28 15.91 -2.47 -7.43
CA ASN A 28 16.16 -3.71 -8.17
C ASN A 28 16.87 -3.44 -9.51
N ALA A 29 16.41 -2.46 -10.27
CA ALA A 29 16.97 -2.10 -11.58
C ALA A 29 18.29 -1.33 -11.47
N HIS A 30 18.43 -0.50 -10.44
CA HIS A 30 19.53 0.46 -10.26
C HIS A 30 20.15 0.37 -8.86
N PRO A 31 20.73 -0.78 -8.46
CA PRO A 31 21.15 -1.03 -7.08
C PRO A 31 22.29 -0.13 -6.61
N SER A 32 23.04 0.49 -7.54
CA SER A 32 24.14 1.39 -7.24
C SER A 32 23.76 2.86 -7.11
N ASP A 33 22.56 3.26 -7.54
CA ASP A 33 22.25 4.66 -7.81
C ASP A 33 21.63 5.38 -6.59
N TYR A 34 21.28 4.63 -5.55
CA TYR A 34 20.60 5.13 -4.35
C TYR A 34 21.37 4.83 -3.08
N ALA A 35 21.34 5.76 -2.11
CA ALA A 35 21.92 5.58 -0.78
C ALA A 35 21.03 4.71 0.12
N GLY A 36 19.72 4.77 -0.10
CA GLY A 36 18.76 4.02 0.70
C GLY A 36 17.35 4.01 0.13
N ALA A 37 16.48 3.24 0.79
CA ALA A 37 15.07 3.14 0.46
C ALA A 37 14.15 3.28 1.71
N ILE A 38 13.07 4.03 1.59
CA ILE A 38 11.99 4.13 2.58
C ILE A 38 10.75 3.41 2.04
N LEU A 39 10.40 2.27 2.62
CA LEU A 39 9.32 1.42 2.15
C LEU A 39 8.17 1.46 3.17
N ILE A 40 7.01 1.97 2.77
CA ILE A 40 5.82 2.04 3.62
C ILE A 40 4.69 1.29 2.92
N GLU A 41 4.24 0.19 3.52
CA GLU A 41 3.03 -0.54 3.10
C GLU A 41 2.94 -0.84 1.61
N GLY A 42 3.97 -1.44 1.02
CA GLY A 42 3.94 -1.84 -0.38
C GLY A 42 5.01 -2.87 -0.72
N THR A 43 4.58 -3.95 -1.37
CA THR A 43 5.40 -5.11 -1.70
C THR A 43 5.13 -5.62 -3.11
N LEU A 44 6.15 -6.26 -3.71
CA LEU A 44 6.11 -6.92 -5.02
C LEU A 44 6.37 -8.42 -4.93
N TYR A 45 6.53 -8.96 -3.72
CA TYR A 45 6.84 -10.36 -3.49
C TYR A 45 6.15 -10.84 -2.20
N ASP A 46 5.67 -12.08 -2.23
CA ASP A 46 5.05 -12.76 -1.09
C ASP A 46 5.34 -14.28 -1.22
N GLU A 47 5.79 -14.91 -0.14
CA GLU A 47 6.12 -16.34 -0.14
C GLU A 47 4.88 -17.23 0.09
N ASN A 48 3.79 -16.65 0.60
CA ASN A 48 2.61 -17.41 0.96
C ASN A 48 1.93 -17.98 -0.30
N PRO A 49 1.82 -19.32 -0.44
CA PRO A 49 1.23 -19.94 -1.63
C PRO A 49 -0.25 -19.55 -1.84
N VAL A 50 -0.98 -19.22 -0.78
CA VAL A 50 -2.37 -18.76 -0.90
C VAL A 50 -2.43 -17.38 -1.52
N VAL A 51 -1.59 -16.44 -1.05
CA VAL A 51 -1.51 -15.08 -1.63
C VAL A 51 -1.07 -15.17 -3.08
N ARG A 52 -0.05 -15.98 -3.38
CA ARG A 52 0.42 -16.19 -4.75
C ARG A 52 -0.66 -16.72 -5.68
N SER A 53 -1.44 -17.71 -5.24
CA SER A 53 -2.53 -18.30 -6.02
C SER A 53 -3.63 -17.28 -6.35
N VAL A 54 -4.06 -16.50 -5.36
CA VAL A 54 -5.02 -15.40 -5.56
C VAL A 54 -4.51 -14.42 -6.61
N ASN A 55 -3.26 -14.00 -6.46
CA ASN A 55 -2.65 -13.00 -7.32
C ASN A 55 -2.36 -13.51 -8.72
N ALA A 56 -2.11 -14.81 -8.91
CA ALA A 56 -2.00 -15.41 -10.23
C ALA A 56 -3.29 -15.27 -11.05
N ASN A 57 -4.46 -15.41 -10.40
CA ASN A 57 -5.75 -15.19 -11.05
C ASN A 57 -5.93 -13.72 -11.43
N PHE A 58 -5.61 -12.78 -10.54
CA PHE A 58 -5.69 -11.35 -10.85
C PHE A 58 -4.72 -10.95 -11.96
N CYS A 59 -3.48 -11.43 -11.91
CA CYS A 59 -2.48 -11.25 -12.96
C CYS A 59 -3.04 -11.68 -14.34
N ALA A 60 -3.62 -12.88 -14.43
CA ALA A 60 -4.20 -13.38 -15.67
C ALA A 60 -5.37 -12.51 -16.19
N VAL A 61 -6.23 -12.01 -15.30
CA VAL A 61 -7.32 -11.09 -15.68
C VAL A 61 -6.77 -9.80 -16.29
N PHE A 62 -5.72 -9.21 -15.71
CA PHE A 62 -5.16 -7.99 -16.28
C PHE A 62 -4.39 -8.23 -17.57
N GLU A 63 -3.73 -9.37 -17.74
CA GLU A 63 -3.12 -9.74 -19.02
C GLU A 63 -4.20 -9.83 -20.13
N ASP A 64 -5.36 -10.43 -19.84
CA ASP A 64 -6.48 -10.47 -20.79
C ASP A 64 -7.06 -9.08 -21.08
N LEU A 65 -7.28 -8.24 -20.06
CA LEU A 65 -7.73 -6.86 -20.25
C LEU A 65 -6.77 -6.07 -21.15
N LEU A 66 -5.46 -6.17 -20.91
CA LEU A 66 -4.44 -5.49 -21.70
C LEU A 66 -4.37 -6.02 -23.13
N ALA A 67 -4.49 -7.34 -23.32
CA ALA A 67 -4.56 -7.95 -24.65
C ALA A 67 -5.79 -7.49 -25.46
N ASN A 68 -6.90 -7.20 -24.78
CA ASN A 68 -8.13 -6.66 -25.37
C ASN A 68 -8.13 -5.11 -25.48
N GLY A 69 -7.00 -4.44 -25.22
CA GLY A 69 -6.86 -2.99 -25.38
C GLY A 69 -7.46 -2.15 -24.25
N VAL A 70 -7.74 -2.75 -23.09
CA VAL A 70 -8.26 -2.05 -21.90
C VAL A 70 -7.09 -1.63 -21.01
N TYR A 71 -6.63 -0.39 -21.18
CA TYR A 71 -5.42 0.12 -20.51
C TYR A 71 -5.65 0.83 -19.18
N TYR A 72 -6.89 1.23 -18.88
CA TYR A 72 -7.24 1.99 -17.69
C TYR A 72 -8.53 1.45 -17.06
N ASP A 73 -8.58 1.40 -15.74
CA ASP A 73 -9.82 1.23 -14.96
C ASP A 73 -10.22 2.60 -14.39
N GLY A 74 -11.48 2.97 -14.59
CA GLY A 74 -12.07 4.22 -14.13
C GLY A 74 -13.30 4.05 -13.23
N GLN A 75 -13.53 2.86 -12.67
CA GLN A 75 -14.77 2.54 -11.93
C GLN A 75 -14.54 2.27 -10.44
N GLY A 76 -13.40 1.68 -10.05
CA GLY A 76 -13.15 1.32 -8.66
C GLY A 76 -13.06 2.52 -7.70
N LEU A 77 -12.25 3.53 -8.06
CA LEU A 77 -11.96 4.68 -7.19
C LEU A 77 -13.16 5.62 -6.95
N PRO A 78 -14.04 5.88 -7.94
CA PRO A 78 -15.28 6.63 -7.71
C PRO A 78 -16.17 6.03 -6.60
N GLY A 79 -16.19 4.70 -6.45
CA GLY A 79 -16.94 4.03 -5.38
C GLY A 79 -16.43 4.37 -3.98
N PHE A 80 -15.10 4.36 -3.79
CA PHE A 80 -14.47 4.75 -2.52
C PHE A 80 -14.76 6.20 -2.17
N LYS A 81 -14.70 7.10 -3.16
CA LYS A 81 -15.03 8.53 -2.96
C LYS A 81 -16.48 8.72 -2.53
N LEU A 82 -17.42 8.04 -3.17
CA LEU A 82 -18.84 8.14 -2.80
C LEU A 82 -19.07 7.68 -1.36
N ILE A 83 -18.55 6.51 -0.98
CA ILE A 83 -18.72 5.96 0.37
C ILE A 83 -18.09 6.90 1.41
N SER A 84 -16.87 7.38 1.14
CA SER A 84 -16.17 8.34 1.99
C SER A 84 -16.94 9.66 2.14
N GLN A 85 -17.44 10.23 1.04
CA GLN A 85 -18.21 11.46 1.06
C GLN A 85 -19.51 11.30 1.86
N LEU A 86 -20.25 10.20 1.66
CA LEU A 86 -21.49 9.94 2.39
C LEU A 86 -21.27 9.83 3.90
N ALA A 87 -20.18 9.16 4.31
CA ALA A 87 -19.79 9.04 5.71
C ALA A 87 -19.40 10.39 6.33
N ASP A 88 -18.75 11.27 5.57
CA ASP A 88 -18.37 12.60 6.04
C ASP A 88 -19.59 13.54 6.18
N VAL A 89 -20.43 13.63 5.15
CA VAL A 89 -21.52 14.63 5.10
C VAL A 89 -22.77 14.22 5.88
N ASN A 90 -23.04 12.92 6.03
CA ASN A 90 -24.22 12.39 6.71
C ASN A 90 -23.92 11.04 7.39
N PRO A 91 -23.00 10.99 8.37
CA PRO A 91 -22.47 9.75 8.94
C PRO A 91 -23.56 8.83 9.51
N THR A 92 -24.59 9.40 10.13
CA THR A 92 -25.67 8.66 10.81
C THR A 92 -26.84 8.31 9.90
N GLY A 93 -26.90 8.86 8.68
CA GLY A 93 -27.91 8.51 7.70
C GLY A 93 -27.76 7.07 7.22
N LEU A 94 -28.86 6.43 6.82
CA LEU A 94 -28.82 5.08 6.26
C LEU A 94 -28.04 5.07 4.94
N SER A 95 -27.17 4.06 4.76
CA SER A 95 -26.36 3.93 3.55
C SER A 95 -27.22 3.61 2.34
N PRO A 96 -27.17 4.43 1.26
CA PRO A 96 -27.84 4.12 0.02
C PRO A 96 -27.05 3.14 -0.85
N VAL A 97 -25.83 2.77 -0.45
CA VAL A 97 -24.92 1.98 -1.28
C VAL A 97 -25.33 0.50 -1.23
N PRO A 98 -25.59 -0.13 -2.40
CA PRO A 98 -25.98 -1.54 -2.43
C PRO A 98 -24.88 -2.46 -1.87
N GLY A 99 -25.29 -3.58 -1.27
CA GLY A 99 -24.38 -4.62 -0.78
C GLY A 99 -24.06 -4.56 0.72
N PHE A 100 -24.36 -3.44 1.39
CA PHE A 100 -24.29 -3.38 2.85
C PHE A 100 -25.54 -3.96 3.52
N PRO A 101 -25.44 -4.51 4.74
CA PRO A 101 -26.60 -5.00 5.50
C PRO A 101 -27.66 -3.90 5.70
N ALA A 102 -28.93 -4.30 5.71
CA ALA A 102 -30.03 -3.37 5.97
C ALA A 102 -29.86 -2.69 7.34
N GLY A 103 -30.01 -1.36 7.36
CA GLY A 103 -29.86 -0.56 8.58
C GLY A 103 -28.45 -0.02 8.82
N PHE A 104 -27.46 -0.35 7.99
CA PHE A 104 -26.14 0.28 8.06
C PHE A 104 -26.24 1.79 7.87
N THR A 105 -25.53 2.54 8.72
CA THR A 105 -25.28 3.97 8.50
C THR A 105 -24.21 4.17 7.42
N ASN A 106 -24.08 5.40 6.89
CA ASN A 106 -23.02 5.75 5.96
C ASN A 106 -21.63 5.54 6.56
N HIS A 107 -21.45 5.88 7.85
CA HIS A 107 -20.18 5.68 8.54
C HIS A 107 -19.87 4.18 8.74
N GLN A 108 -20.86 3.36 9.12
CA GLN A 108 -20.67 1.90 9.21
C GLN A 108 -20.29 1.27 7.86
N ALA A 109 -20.88 1.75 6.77
CA ALA A 109 -20.52 1.32 5.42
C ALA A 109 -19.07 1.70 5.07
N PHE A 110 -18.62 2.88 5.47
CA PHE A 110 -17.24 3.32 5.29
C PHE A 110 -16.24 2.50 6.14
N VAL A 111 -16.51 2.32 7.42
CA VAL A 111 -15.69 1.48 8.32
C VAL A 111 -15.62 0.04 7.80
N ALA A 112 -16.73 -0.52 7.31
CA ALA A 112 -16.76 -1.85 6.71
C ALA A 112 -15.90 -1.94 5.43
N THR A 113 -16.01 -0.95 4.55
CA THR A 113 -15.24 -0.89 3.30
C THR A 113 -13.75 -0.85 3.57
N MET A 114 -13.32 -0.11 4.60
CA MET A 114 -11.91 0.08 4.89
C MET A 114 -11.30 -1.01 5.78
N SER A 115 -12.08 -1.58 6.69
CA SER A 115 -11.60 -2.54 7.70
C SER A 115 -11.84 -4.01 7.33
N ALA A 116 -12.71 -4.27 6.35
CA ALA A 116 -12.98 -5.62 5.85
C ALA A 116 -13.32 -5.60 4.35
N PRO A 117 -12.47 -5.01 3.49
CA PRO A 117 -12.73 -4.98 2.06
C PRO A 117 -12.81 -6.40 1.49
N PRO A 118 -13.65 -6.62 0.45
CA PRO A 118 -13.61 -7.87 -0.29
C PRO A 118 -12.24 -8.07 -0.93
N LEU A 119 -11.88 -9.32 -1.19
CA LEU A 119 -10.67 -9.66 -1.92
C LEU A 119 -10.77 -9.14 -3.36
N SER A 120 -9.78 -8.37 -3.78
CA SER A 120 -9.74 -7.74 -5.10
C SER A 120 -8.30 -7.46 -5.53
N PRO A 121 -8.04 -7.05 -6.78
CA PRO A 121 -6.69 -6.66 -7.21
C PRO A 121 -6.03 -5.52 -6.43
N THR A 122 -6.81 -4.67 -5.76
CA THR A 122 -6.30 -3.57 -4.91
C THR A 122 -6.26 -3.93 -3.42
N THR A 123 -6.84 -5.08 -3.07
CA THR A 123 -6.79 -5.71 -1.74
C THR A 123 -6.31 -7.16 -1.90
N PRO A 124 -5.09 -7.36 -2.44
CA PRO A 124 -4.71 -8.61 -3.10
C PRO A 124 -4.41 -9.78 -2.14
N ARG A 125 -4.77 -9.67 -0.86
CA ARG A 125 -4.37 -10.61 0.19
C ARG A 125 -5.59 -10.99 1.04
N PRO A 126 -5.75 -12.27 1.40
CA PRO A 126 -6.77 -12.64 2.38
C PRO A 126 -6.56 -11.91 3.70
N GLY A 127 -7.63 -11.32 4.24
CA GLY A 127 -7.56 -10.55 5.50
C GLY A 127 -6.95 -9.16 5.35
N TYR A 128 -6.75 -8.67 4.11
CA TYR A 128 -6.27 -7.32 3.87
C TYR A 128 -7.23 -6.26 4.43
N GLN A 129 -6.68 -5.25 5.09
CA GLN A 129 -7.40 -4.08 5.58
C GLN A 129 -6.71 -2.81 5.08
N PHE A 130 -7.49 -1.85 4.59
CA PHE A 130 -6.96 -0.51 4.34
C PHE A 130 -6.62 0.18 5.66
N LEU A 131 -7.53 0.05 6.63
CA LEU A 131 -7.46 0.66 7.96
C LEU A 131 -7.90 -0.35 9.00
N ALA A 132 -7.25 -0.40 10.16
CA ALA A 132 -7.76 -1.20 11.26
C ALA A 132 -8.95 -0.50 11.93
N GLY A 133 -10.07 -1.21 12.04
CA GLY A 133 -11.30 -0.69 12.63
C GLY A 133 -12.32 -1.78 12.95
N SER A 134 -13.46 -1.35 13.47
CA SER A 134 -14.56 -2.23 13.87
C SER A 134 -15.90 -1.63 13.47
N VAL A 135 -16.64 -2.36 12.64
CA VAL A 135 -18.00 -1.99 12.22
C VAL A 135 -18.97 -2.04 13.41
N ALA A 136 -18.74 -2.98 14.35
CA ALA A 136 -19.57 -3.12 15.54
C ALA A 136 -19.40 -1.92 16.51
N GLU A 137 -18.19 -1.36 16.57
CA GLU A 137 -17.90 -0.15 17.34
C GLU A 137 -18.03 1.14 16.52
N ASP A 138 -18.33 1.01 15.23
CA ASP A 138 -18.45 2.09 14.25
C ASP A 138 -17.26 3.07 14.31
N ARG A 139 -16.02 2.57 14.27
CA ARG A 139 -14.81 3.39 14.37
C ARG A 139 -13.55 2.76 13.78
N PHE A 140 -12.59 3.60 13.43
CA PHE A 140 -11.19 3.20 13.24
C PHE A 140 -10.40 3.27 14.55
N PHE A 141 -9.29 2.52 14.63
CA PHE A 141 -8.55 2.36 15.88
C PHE A 141 -7.33 3.27 16.02
N PHE A 142 -6.62 3.53 14.92
CA PHE A 142 -5.30 4.17 15.00
C PHE A 142 -5.23 5.52 14.26
N VAL A 143 -6.15 5.78 13.34
CA VAL A 143 -6.03 6.89 12.40
C VAL A 143 -6.82 8.15 12.76
N ASN A 144 -6.37 9.26 12.19
CA ASN A 144 -7.10 10.51 12.12
C ASN A 144 -8.02 10.48 10.88
N GLU A 145 -9.29 10.15 11.10
CA GLU A 145 -10.28 9.94 10.05
C GLU A 145 -10.51 11.15 9.11
N PRO A 146 -10.56 12.41 9.59
CA PRO A 146 -10.57 13.57 8.69
C PRO A 146 -9.46 13.55 7.62
N LEU A 147 -8.24 13.14 7.97
CA LEU A 147 -7.15 13.06 6.99
C LEU A 147 -7.36 11.94 5.96
N ILE A 148 -8.11 10.88 6.31
CA ILE A 148 -8.50 9.83 5.39
C ILE A 148 -9.45 10.37 4.32
N HIS A 149 -10.48 11.11 4.73
CA HIS A 149 -11.44 11.73 3.82
C HIS A 149 -10.73 12.68 2.85
N ASP A 150 -9.87 13.56 3.37
CA ASP A 150 -9.08 14.49 2.56
C ASP A 150 -8.19 13.74 1.55
N ASN A 151 -7.53 12.66 1.98
CA ASN A 151 -6.69 11.85 1.09
C ASN A 151 -7.50 11.18 -0.03
N ILE A 152 -8.66 10.59 0.28
CA ILE A 152 -9.51 9.92 -0.70
C ILE A 152 -10.07 10.92 -1.72
N ALA A 153 -10.42 12.14 -1.27
CA ALA A 153 -10.91 13.19 -2.15
C ALA A 153 -9.89 13.60 -3.23
N MET A 154 -8.58 13.47 -2.93
CA MET A 154 -7.50 13.79 -3.85
C MET A 154 -7.16 12.70 -4.88
N PHE A 155 -7.66 11.47 -4.72
CA PHE A 155 -7.37 10.40 -5.69
C PHE A 155 -7.89 10.76 -7.08
N VAL A 156 -7.13 10.41 -8.12
CA VAL A 156 -7.63 10.48 -9.49
C VAL A 156 -8.60 9.34 -9.75
N ASP A 157 -9.57 9.53 -10.65
CA ASP A 157 -10.62 8.53 -10.87
C ASP A 157 -10.19 7.33 -11.73
N TYR A 158 -8.91 7.26 -12.14
CA TYR A 158 -8.41 6.20 -13.01
C TYR A 158 -7.08 5.63 -12.53
N VAL A 159 -6.87 4.34 -12.81
CA VAL A 159 -5.61 3.63 -12.59
C VAL A 159 -5.17 2.94 -13.88
N ALA A 160 -3.87 2.94 -14.15
CA ALA A 160 -3.32 2.19 -15.27
C ALA A 160 -3.36 0.69 -14.97
N ASN A 161 -4.08 -0.07 -15.81
CA ASN A 161 -4.22 -1.52 -15.64
C ASN A 161 -2.88 -2.24 -15.63
N ARG A 162 -1.89 -1.73 -16.38
CA ARG A 162 -0.53 -2.27 -16.36
C ARG A 162 0.15 -2.16 -15.00
N THR A 163 -0.06 -1.08 -14.26
CA THR A 163 0.49 -0.94 -12.91
C THR A 163 -0.12 -1.96 -11.96
N VAL A 164 -1.44 -2.14 -12.00
CA VAL A 164 -2.13 -3.12 -11.16
C VAL A 164 -1.71 -4.55 -11.56
N ARG A 165 -1.57 -4.81 -12.85
CA ARG A 165 -1.01 -6.06 -13.41
C ARG A 165 0.33 -6.36 -12.78
N ASP A 166 1.29 -5.44 -12.89
CA ASP A 166 2.68 -5.66 -12.45
C ASP A 166 2.76 -5.96 -10.95
N VAL A 167 1.93 -5.30 -10.13
CA VAL A 167 1.79 -5.61 -8.70
C VAL A 167 1.28 -7.03 -8.49
N ASN A 168 0.14 -7.39 -9.09
CA ASN A 168 -0.47 -8.70 -8.89
C ASN A 168 0.41 -9.82 -9.44
N CYS A 169 1.05 -9.66 -10.60
CA CYS A 169 1.97 -10.66 -11.14
C CYS A 169 3.23 -10.81 -10.29
N GLY A 170 3.76 -9.72 -9.74
CA GLY A 170 4.85 -9.77 -8.75
C GLY A 170 4.47 -10.61 -7.52
N LEU A 171 3.30 -10.32 -6.94
CA LEU A 171 2.75 -11.08 -5.81
C LEU A 171 2.41 -12.54 -6.17
N ALA A 172 2.15 -12.85 -7.45
CA ALA A 172 1.98 -14.23 -7.93
C ALA A 172 3.32 -15.01 -7.98
N GLY A 173 4.44 -14.29 -7.95
CA GLY A 173 5.80 -14.83 -7.97
C GLY A 173 6.60 -14.48 -9.22
N GLU A 174 6.11 -13.61 -10.10
CA GLU A 174 6.95 -13.02 -11.14
C GLU A 174 8.06 -12.19 -10.50
N ARG A 175 9.31 -12.38 -10.95
CA ARG A 175 10.49 -11.74 -10.33
C ARG A 175 11.06 -10.58 -11.13
N THR A 176 10.37 -10.11 -12.17
CA THR A 176 10.86 -9.04 -13.07
C THR A 176 11.35 -7.80 -12.31
N PHE A 177 10.68 -7.42 -11.23
CA PHE A 177 11.02 -6.25 -10.41
C PHE A 177 11.64 -6.58 -9.04
N SER A 178 12.00 -7.84 -8.79
CA SER A 178 12.51 -8.30 -7.48
C SER A 178 13.62 -9.36 -7.58
N ASN A 179 14.15 -9.63 -8.78
CA ASN A 179 15.17 -10.65 -9.06
C ASN A 179 16.60 -10.25 -8.69
N ASN A 180 16.86 -8.97 -8.46
CA ASN A 180 18.19 -8.39 -8.27
C ASN A 180 18.31 -7.58 -6.97
N LEU A 181 17.31 -7.66 -6.09
CA LEU A 181 17.28 -6.95 -4.80
C LEU A 181 18.45 -7.29 -3.88
N ASN A 182 19.04 -8.48 -4.04
CA ASN A 182 20.23 -8.88 -3.30
C ASN A 182 21.48 -8.06 -3.66
N GLN A 183 21.48 -7.31 -4.78
CA GLN A 183 22.59 -6.42 -5.15
C GLN A 183 22.50 -5.02 -4.52
N PHE A 184 21.35 -4.66 -3.94
CA PHE A 184 21.21 -3.39 -3.26
C PHE A 184 21.99 -3.42 -1.93
N ASN A 185 22.98 -2.52 -1.80
CA ASN A 185 23.84 -2.43 -0.60
C ASN A 185 23.51 -1.21 0.28
N GLY A 186 22.49 -0.44 -0.09
CA GLY A 186 22.08 0.73 0.67
C GLY A 186 21.36 0.37 1.98
N SER A 187 21.02 1.40 2.74
CA SER A 187 20.17 1.22 3.92
C SER A 187 18.70 1.15 3.50
N VAL A 188 17.88 0.41 4.22
CA VAL A 188 16.43 0.33 3.98
C VAL A 188 15.72 0.52 5.31
N ILE A 189 14.68 1.35 5.34
CA ILE A 189 13.73 1.39 6.44
C ILE A 189 12.35 0.95 5.94
N VAL A 190 11.74 0.03 6.66
CA VAL A 190 10.46 -0.59 6.32
C VAL A 190 9.44 -0.26 7.39
N PHE A 191 8.24 0.13 6.99
CA PHE A 191 7.05 0.30 7.83
C PHE A 191 5.96 -0.64 7.32
N ALA A 192 5.63 -1.65 8.12
CA ALA A 192 4.84 -2.81 7.71
C ALA A 192 3.73 -3.13 8.70
N GLY A 193 2.50 -3.25 8.19
CA GLY A 193 1.27 -3.43 8.93
C GLY A 193 0.75 -4.83 8.71
N GLY A 194 0.49 -5.55 9.81
CA GLY A 194 0.18 -6.97 9.79
C GLY A 194 -1.05 -7.32 8.94
N THR A 195 -2.06 -6.45 8.91
CA THR A 195 -3.28 -6.65 8.12
C THR A 195 -3.25 -5.93 6.77
N GLY A 196 -2.21 -5.15 6.46
CA GLY A 196 -1.96 -4.53 5.15
C GLY A 196 -1.08 -5.40 4.24
N PHE A 197 0.06 -4.85 3.79
CA PHE A 197 1.07 -5.59 3.02
C PHE A 197 2.13 -6.28 3.89
N GLY A 198 2.04 -6.19 5.22
CA GLY A 198 3.15 -6.38 6.14
C GLY A 198 3.98 -7.64 5.95
N THR A 199 3.39 -8.85 5.96
CA THR A 199 4.20 -10.07 5.80
C THR A 199 4.86 -10.16 4.42
N GLY A 200 4.20 -9.69 3.35
CA GLY A 200 4.82 -9.61 2.03
C GLY A 200 5.96 -8.58 1.97
N MET A 201 5.89 -7.49 2.75
CA MET A 201 7.01 -6.56 2.88
C MET A 201 8.21 -7.19 3.59
N ILE A 202 7.96 -8.03 4.62
CA ILE A 202 9.01 -8.80 5.29
C ILE A 202 9.66 -9.77 4.29
N ASP A 203 8.87 -10.47 3.49
CA ASP A 203 9.36 -11.36 2.43
C ASP A 203 10.21 -10.60 1.39
N THR A 204 9.76 -9.42 0.96
CA THR A 204 10.53 -8.56 0.04
C THR A 204 11.83 -8.08 0.67
N ALA A 205 11.82 -7.70 1.96
CA ALA A 205 13.00 -7.29 2.69
C ALA A 205 14.03 -8.44 2.81
N ASN A 206 13.57 -9.68 2.97
CA ASN A 206 14.44 -10.86 3.01
C ASN A 206 15.20 -11.10 1.68
N LEU A 207 14.71 -10.56 0.56
CA LEU A 207 15.44 -10.60 -0.71
C LEU A 207 16.62 -9.61 -0.76
N MET A 208 16.65 -8.60 0.11
CA MET A 208 17.68 -7.55 0.16
C MET A 208 18.85 -7.97 1.05
N THR A 209 19.44 -9.13 0.78
CA THR A 209 20.43 -9.78 1.67
C THR A 209 21.71 -8.98 1.90
N SER A 210 22.01 -8.02 1.04
CA SER A 210 23.21 -7.17 1.14
C SER A 210 22.91 -5.77 1.70
N ALA A 211 21.63 -5.44 1.91
CA ALA A 211 21.19 -4.16 2.44
C ALA A 211 21.17 -4.15 3.98
N SER A 212 21.30 -2.96 4.58
CA SER A 212 21.04 -2.79 6.01
C SER A 212 19.57 -2.46 6.24
N VAL A 213 18.76 -3.45 6.64
CA VAL A 213 17.31 -3.30 6.80
C VAL A 213 16.93 -2.97 8.24
N THR A 214 16.18 -1.88 8.44
CA THR A 214 15.47 -1.54 9.68
C THR A 214 13.98 -1.79 9.49
N LEU A 215 13.42 -2.76 10.23
CA LEU A 215 12.00 -3.11 10.15
C LEU A 215 11.21 -2.49 11.32
N ASN A 216 10.17 -1.73 10.99
CA ASN A 216 9.16 -1.24 11.92
C ASN A 216 7.85 -1.95 11.59
N PHE A 217 7.50 -2.96 12.40
CA PHE A 217 6.32 -3.79 12.19
C PHE A 217 5.25 -3.54 13.26
N ARG A 218 4.00 -3.37 12.83
CA ARG A 218 2.82 -3.25 13.68
C ARG A 218 1.81 -4.29 13.27
N ALA A 219 1.61 -5.32 14.09
CA ALA A 219 0.76 -6.46 13.74
C ALA A 219 -0.71 -6.04 13.56
N GLU A 220 -1.14 -5.05 14.33
CA GLU A 220 -2.49 -4.53 14.39
C GLU A 220 -2.82 -3.51 13.28
N TYR A 221 -1.83 -3.05 12.50
CA TYR A 221 -2.02 -2.01 11.48
C TYR A 221 -2.43 -2.59 10.13
N GLY A 222 -3.35 -1.89 9.48
CA GLY A 222 -3.69 -2.01 8.07
C GLY A 222 -2.79 -1.16 7.17
N HIS A 223 -3.14 -1.15 5.89
CA HIS A 223 -2.35 -0.59 4.78
C HIS A 223 -1.96 0.89 4.90
N VAL A 224 -2.80 1.74 5.51
CA VAL A 224 -2.48 3.17 5.61
C VAL A 224 -2.46 3.68 7.05
N ASP A 225 -2.55 2.78 8.03
CA ASP A 225 -2.55 3.17 9.45
C ASP A 225 -1.26 3.88 9.84
N HIS A 226 -0.08 3.44 9.36
CA HIS A 226 1.19 4.14 9.61
C HIS A 226 1.15 5.61 9.17
N VAL A 227 0.52 5.89 8.04
CA VAL A 227 0.52 7.24 7.43
C VAL A 227 -0.46 8.16 8.11
N PHE A 228 -1.62 7.65 8.49
CA PHE A 228 -2.68 8.47 9.09
C PHE A 228 -2.80 8.28 10.59
N SER A 229 -1.86 7.57 11.22
CA SER A 229 -1.80 7.34 12.66
C SER A 229 -1.90 8.66 13.42
N THR A 230 -2.67 8.65 14.50
CA THR A 230 -2.69 9.75 15.48
C THR A 230 -1.32 9.96 16.15
N ASN A 231 -0.41 8.99 16.02
CA ASN A 231 0.99 9.05 16.47
C ASN A 231 1.99 9.08 15.29
N HIS A 232 1.59 9.56 14.09
CA HIS A 232 2.41 9.56 12.88
C HIS A 232 3.83 10.11 13.09
N LEU A 233 3.97 11.22 13.84
CA LEU A 233 5.27 11.83 14.13
C LEU A 233 6.21 10.84 14.84
N GLN A 234 5.70 10.13 15.85
CA GLN A 234 6.48 9.21 16.66
C GLN A 234 6.76 7.90 15.93
N GLU A 235 5.82 7.46 15.08
CA GLU A 235 5.85 6.13 14.47
C GLU A 235 6.46 6.10 13.08
N VAL A 236 6.49 7.23 12.35
CA VAL A 236 7.04 7.31 11.00
C VAL A 236 8.09 8.41 10.89
N GLU A 237 7.75 9.67 11.17
CA GLU A 237 8.68 10.78 10.89
C GLU A 237 9.95 10.74 11.77
N HIS A 238 9.82 10.57 13.08
CA HIS A 238 10.98 10.49 13.97
C HIS A 238 11.89 9.30 13.64
N PRO A 239 11.37 8.07 13.41
CA PRO A 239 12.17 6.96 12.90
C PRO A 239 12.88 7.27 11.58
N VAL A 240 12.18 7.85 10.59
CA VAL A 240 12.76 8.23 9.30
C VAL A 240 13.88 9.25 9.49
N LEU A 241 13.65 10.32 10.26
CA LEU A 241 14.67 11.35 10.53
C LEU A 241 15.88 10.78 11.27
N LYS A 242 15.66 9.88 12.23
CA LYS A 242 16.75 9.19 12.94
C LYS A 242 17.53 8.26 12.02
N TRP A 243 16.86 7.62 11.09
CA TRP A 243 17.47 6.74 10.09
C TRP A 243 18.28 7.54 9.07
N LEU A 244 17.73 8.63 8.53
CA LEU A 244 18.43 9.54 7.60
C LEU A 244 19.72 10.11 8.19
N LYS A 245 19.73 10.44 9.49
CA LYS A 245 20.93 10.96 10.20
C LYS A 245 22.07 9.93 10.35
N LYS A 246 21.84 8.67 9.99
CA LYS A 246 22.84 7.60 10.03
C LYS A 246 23.37 7.21 8.65
N LEU A 247 22.77 7.73 7.58
CA LEU A 247 23.26 7.56 6.20
C LEU A 247 24.50 8.44 5.99
#